data_AF-A0A820QCV1-F1
#
_entry.id   AF-A0A820QCV1-F1
#
_cell.length_a   1.000
_cell.length_b   1.000
_cell.length_c   1.000
_cell.angle_alpha   90.00
_cell.angle_beta   90.00
_cell.angle_gamma   90.00
#
_symmetry.space_group_name_H-M   'P 1'
#
loop_
_entity.id
_entity.type
_entity.pdbx_description
1 polymer ?
#
loop_
_entity_poly.entity_id
_entity_poly.type
_entity_poly.pdbx_seq_one_letter_code
_entity_poly.pdbx_strand_id
1 'polypeptide(L)'
;MQFNEFEIFIKKLSHCLEVLKISFYDNKTYIDANRWKQLISQYLPQLQKFYFRHDEIIDSNFNVIKFYEQINQFNSLFWIERQWISNLSISISGTICKQIMFSVSPY
;
A
#
# COMPACT_ATOMS: atom_id res chain seq x y z
N MET A 1 8.77 -8.37 -8.92
CA MET A 1 8.94 -7.01 -9.45
C MET A 1 9.12 -6.05 -8.29
N GLN A 2 10.26 -5.36 -8.24
CA GLN A 2 10.54 -4.39 -7.18
C GLN A 2 9.78 -3.08 -7.44
N PHE A 3 9.55 -2.28 -6.39
CA PHE A 3 8.86 -1.00 -6.52
C PHE A 3 9.52 -0.08 -7.57
N ASN A 4 10.86 -0.06 -7.67
CA ASN A 4 11.57 0.78 -8.64
C ASN A 4 11.15 0.49 -10.09
N GLU A 5 10.99 -0.80 -10.42
CA GLU A 5 10.57 -1.24 -11.76
C GLU A 5 9.12 -0.86 -12.02
N PHE A 6 8.27 -1.01 -11.00
CA PHE A 6 6.86 -0.60 -11.04
C PHE A 6 6.71 0.89 -11.24
N GLU A 7 7.49 1.68 -10.52
CA GLU A 7 7.50 3.11 -10.61
C GLU A 7 7.86 3.58 -12.04
N ILE A 8 8.84 2.94 -12.68
CA ILE A 8 9.18 3.25 -14.07
C ILE A 8 8.02 2.88 -15.01
N PHE A 9 7.39 1.73 -14.81
CA PHE A 9 6.28 1.26 -15.62
C PHE A 9 5.05 2.16 -15.50
N ILE A 10 4.62 2.47 -14.28
CA ILE A 10 3.39 3.23 -14.02
C ILE A 10 3.52 4.68 -14.50
N LYS A 11 4.73 5.26 -14.44
CA LYS A 11 5.00 6.60 -15.00
C LYS A 11 4.72 6.69 -16.48
N LYS A 12 4.88 5.59 -17.24
CA LYS A 12 4.55 5.57 -18.68
C LYS A 12 3.03 5.58 -18.94
N LEU A 13 2.24 5.12 -17.98
CA LEU A 13 0.76 5.05 -18.05
C LEU A 13 0.08 6.23 -17.34
N SER A 14 0.86 7.15 -16.78
CA SER A 14 0.44 8.26 -15.92
C SER A 14 -0.75 9.07 -16.42
N HIS A 15 -0.72 9.46 -17.70
CA HIS A 15 -1.63 10.45 -18.27
C HIS A 15 -3.09 9.97 -18.40
N CYS A 16 -3.34 8.67 -18.36
CA CYS A 16 -4.68 8.08 -18.49
C CYS A 16 -5.09 7.21 -17.29
N LEU A 17 -4.25 7.16 -16.25
CA LEU A 17 -4.48 6.27 -15.12
C LEU A 17 -5.43 6.91 -14.08
N GLU A 18 -6.72 6.59 -14.21
CA GLU A 18 -7.75 7.05 -13.26
C GLU A 18 -7.95 6.10 -12.08
N VAL A 19 -7.71 4.80 -12.29
CA VAL A 19 -7.88 3.75 -11.29
C VAL A 19 -6.62 2.90 -11.23
N LEU A 20 -6.03 2.81 -10.04
CA LEU A 20 -4.92 1.93 -9.76
C LEU A 20 -5.34 0.90 -8.72
N LYS A 21 -5.41 -0.36 -9.14
CA LYS A 21 -5.65 -1.50 -8.26
C LYS A 21 -4.44 -2.42 -8.31
N ILE A 22 -3.83 -2.62 -7.15
CA ILE A 22 -2.60 -3.40 -7.01
C ILE A 22 -2.74 -4.35 -5.84
N SER A 23 -2.23 -5.56 -6.04
CA SER A 23 -2.19 -6.61 -5.04
C SER A 23 -0.80 -7.19 -5.06
N PHE A 24 -0.15 -7.21 -3.91
CA PHE A 24 1.17 -7.79 -3.74
C PHE A 24 1.17 -8.84 -2.65
N TYR A 25 2.01 -9.85 -2.84
CA TYR A 25 2.23 -10.93 -1.91
C TYR A 25 3.70 -10.87 -1.50
N ASP A 26 3.96 -10.79 -0.19
CA ASP A 26 5.29 -10.87 0.42
C ASP A 26 6.34 -9.93 -0.21
N ASN A 27 5.95 -8.68 -0.48
CA ASN A 27 6.86 -7.67 -1.01
C ASN A 27 6.81 -6.36 -0.25
N LYS A 28 7.64 -6.29 0.79
CA LYS A 28 7.76 -5.14 1.71
C LYS A 28 8.12 -3.82 1.02
N THR A 29 8.68 -3.85 -0.20
CA THR A 29 9.06 -2.62 -0.93
C THR A 29 7.85 -1.76 -1.34
N TYR A 30 6.63 -2.31 -1.30
CA TYR A 30 5.40 -1.58 -1.58
C TYR A 30 4.72 -0.99 -0.34
N ILE A 31 5.17 -1.32 0.87
CA ILE A 31 4.65 -0.79 2.13
C ILE A 31 5.45 0.46 2.52
N ASP A 32 5.36 1.48 1.67
CA ASP A 32 5.94 2.80 1.91
C ASP A 32 4.95 3.87 1.46
N ALA A 33 4.21 4.41 2.42
CA ALA A 33 3.15 5.36 2.14
C ALA A 33 3.71 6.69 1.59
N ASN A 34 4.92 7.09 2.00
CA ASN A 34 5.55 8.31 1.51
C ASN A 34 5.93 8.17 0.05
N ARG A 35 6.48 7.02 -0.33
CA ARG A 35 6.86 6.75 -1.70
C ARG A 35 5.66 6.69 -2.63
N TRP A 36 4.56 6.06 -2.19
CA TRP A 36 3.29 6.13 -2.90
C TRP A 36 2.77 7.55 -3.04
N LYS A 37 2.77 8.34 -1.95
CA LYS A 37 2.35 9.74 -1.98
C LYS A 37 3.15 10.57 -2.98
N GLN A 38 4.48 10.38 -3.05
CA GLN A 38 5.35 11.06 -4.01
C GLN A 38 5.00 10.67 -5.44
N LEU A 39 4.88 9.37 -5.71
CA LEU A 39 4.52 8.84 -7.03
C LEU A 39 3.18 9.40 -7.52
N ILE A 40 2.15 9.36 -6.66
CA ILE A 40 0.80 9.78 -7.02
C ILE A 40 0.77 11.30 -7.25
N SER A 41 1.32 12.07 -6.32
CA SER A 41 1.32 13.54 -6.41
C SER A 41 2.08 14.06 -7.62
N GLN A 42 3.15 13.38 -8.03
CA GLN A 42 4.02 13.85 -9.13
C GLN A 42 3.59 13.32 -10.49
N TYR A 43 3.15 12.06 -10.57
CA TYR A 43 3.00 11.38 -11.85
C TYR A 43 1.59 10.90 -12.13
N LEU A 44 0.68 10.82 -11.16
CA LEU A 44 -0.66 10.29 -11.37
C LEU A 44 -1.74 11.34 -11.07
N PRO A 45 -1.73 12.50 -11.76
CA PRO A 45 -2.62 13.61 -11.43
C PRO A 45 -4.10 13.28 -11.67
N GLN A 46 -4.39 12.34 -12.59
CA GLN A 46 -5.74 11.90 -12.91
C GLN A 46 -6.23 10.75 -12.01
N LEU A 47 -5.41 10.27 -11.07
CA LEU A 47 -5.78 9.13 -10.23
C LEU A 47 -6.90 9.51 -9.26
N GLN A 48 -8.05 8.87 -9.44
CA GLN A 48 -9.24 9.06 -8.63
C GLN A 48 -9.40 7.96 -7.58
N LYS A 49 -9.02 6.72 -7.93
CA LYS A 49 -9.18 5.55 -7.06
C LYS A 49 -7.88 4.78 -6.93
N PHE A 50 -7.50 4.54 -5.68
CA PHE A 50 -6.36 3.73 -5.32
C PHE A 50 -6.82 2.56 -4.45
N TYR A 51 -6.54 1.34 -4.90
CA TYR A 51 -6.81 0.10 -4.18
C TYR A 51 -5.50 -0.62 -3.95
N PHE A 52 -5.20 -0.89 -2.69
CA PHE A 52 -3.96 -1.53 -2.28
C PHE A 52 -4.29 -2.78 -1.49
N ARG A 53 -3.78 -3.91 -1.95
CA ARG A 53 -3.80 -5.14 -1.18
C ARG A 53 -2.39 -5.63 -0.96
N HIS A 54 -2.07 -5.93 0.30
CA HIS A 54 -0.80 -6.53 0.65
C HIS A 54 -1.03 -7.72 1.57
N ASP A 55 -0.61 -8.88 1.11
CA ASP A 55 -0.68 -10.11 1.86
C ASP A 55 0.76 -10.47 2.32
N GLU A 56 1.00 -10.41 3.62
CA GLU A 56 2.31 -10.62 4.25
C GLU A 56 2.38 -12.01 4.90
N ILE A 57 3.50 -12.70 4.75
CA ILE A 57 3.77 -13.95 5.47
C ILE A 57 4.61 -13.66 6.71
N ILE A 58 4.16 -14.12 7.87
CA ILE A 58 4.99 -14.10 9.09
C ILE A 58 6.03 -15.23 8.97
N ASP A 59 7.29 -14.84 8.80
CA ASP A 59 8.44 -15.72 9.03
C ASP A 59 9.07 -15.44 10.39
N SER A 60 10.08 -16.22 10.76
CA SER A 60 10.84 -16.05 12.01
C SER A 60 11.58 -14.70 12.11
N ASN A 61 11.71 -13.97 11.01
CA ASN A 61 12.37 -12.67 10.92
C ASN A 61 11.36 -11.51 10.86
N PHE A 62 10.05 -11.78 11.00
CA PHE A 62 9.02 -10.78 10.89
C PHE A 62 9.00 -9.85 12.10
N ASN A 63 9.29 -8.57 11.87
CA ASN A 63 9.20 -7.54 12.90
C ASN A 63 7.84 -6.84 12.82
N VAL A 64 6.91 -7.29 13.65
CA VAL A 64 5.54 -6.77 13.75
C VAL A 64 5.51 -5.26 14.03
N ILE A 65 6.39 -4.77 14.91
CA ILE A 65 6.43 -3.35 15.29
C ILE A 65 6.81 -2.49 14.08
N LYS A 66 7.89 -2.87 13.39
CA LYS A 66 8.35 -2.16 12.19
C LYS A 66 7.29 -2.18 11.08
N PHE A 67 6.61 -3.32 10.90
CA PHE A 67 5.53 -3.44 9.94
C PHE A 67 4.35 -2.51 10.29
N TYR A 68 3.97 -2.45 11.57
CA TYR A 68 2.92 -1.54 12.06
C TYR A 68 3.30 -0.08 11.85
N GLU A 69 4.55 0.31 12.12
CA GLU A 69 5.04 1.67 11.85
C GLU A 69 4.94 2.04 10.37
N GLN A 70 5.27 1.11 9.46
CA GLN A 70 5.15 1.33 8.01
C GLN A 70 3.69 1.50 7.58
N ILE A 71 2.78 0.70 8.13
CA ILE A 71 1.34 0.83 7.85
C ILE A 71 0.78 2.13 8.39
N ASN A 72 1.22 2.56 9.57
CA ASN A 72 0.71 3.78 10.20
C ASN A 72 0.99 5.04 9.37
N GLN A 73 1.96 5.01 8.46
CA GLN A 73 2.22 6.10 7.51
C GLN A 73 1.04 6.35 6.56
N PHE A 74 0.17 5.35 6.33
CA PHE A 74 -1.05 5.49 5.55
C PHE A 74 -2.16 6.25 6.29
N ASN A 75 -1.98 6.60 7.57
CA ASN A 75 -2.90 7.45 8.33
C ASN A 75 -2.60 8.95 8.20
N SER A 76 -1.73 9.38 7.28
CA SER A 76 -1.48 10.81 7.06
C SER A 76 -2.67 11.50 6.39
N LEU A 77 -2.81 12.83 6.59
CA LEU A 77 -3.87 13.66 5.99
C LEU A 77 -4.05 13.42 4.48
N PHE A 78 -2.96 13.23 3.73
CA PHE A 78 -3.01 12.93 2.30
C PHE A 78 -3.91 11.74 1.95
N TRP A 79 -3.87 10.69 2.76
CA TRP A 79 -4.64 9.46 2.55
C TRP A 79 -6.07 9.59 3.07
N ILE A 80 -6.24 10.28 4.22
CA ILE A 80 -7.54 10.54 4.84
C ILE A 80 -8.40 11.40 3.92
N GLU A 81 -7.88 12.54 3.45
CA GLU A 81 -8.60 13.49 2.59
C GLU A 81 -9.05 12.87 1.27
N ARG A 82 -8.26 11.92 0.74
CA ARG A 82 -8.61 11.18 -0.48
C ARG A 82 -9.57 10.01 -0.25
N GLN A 83 -9.91 9.71 1.00
CA GLN A 83 -10.74 8.58 1.39
C GLN A 83 -10.23 7.23 0.84
N TRP A 84 -8.92 7.10 0.64
CA TRP A 84 -8.33 5.88 0.05
C TRP A 84 -7.93 4.85 1.09
N ILE A 85 -7.96 5.21 2.37
CA ILE A 85 -7.58 4.31 3.47
C ILE A 85 -8.51 3.09 3.54
N SER A 86 -9.81 3.26 3.27
CA SER A 86 -10.80 2.17 3.22
C SER A 86 -10.52 1.15 2.10
N ASN A 87 -9.70 1.51 1.12
CA ASN A 87 -9.31 0.64 0.00
C ASN A 87 -7.97 -0.05 0.24
N LEU A 88 -7.34 0.17 1.40
CA LEU A 88 -6.14 -0.52 1.83
C LEU A 88 -6.56 -1.80 2.57
N SER A 89 -6.12 -2.94 2.07
CA SER A 89 -6.31 -4.23 2.72
C SER A 89 -4.96 -4.86 2.99
N ILE A 90 -4.68 -5.13 4.25
CA ILE A 90 -3.43 -5.78 4.65
C ILE A 90 -3.79 -7.02 5.43
N SER A 91 -3.42 -8.18 4.88
CA SER A 91 -3.58 -9.45 5.56
C SER A 91 -2.22 -9.99 5.97
N ILE A 92 -2.15 -10.50 7.20
CA ILE A 92 -0.96 -11.19 7.69
C ILE A 92 -1.33 -12.65 7.89
N SER A 93 -0.58 -13.56 7.27
CA SER A 93 -0.77 -15.01 7.38
C SER A 93 0.48 -15.68 7.93
N GLY A 94 0.32 -16.61 8.87
CA GLY A 94 1.40 -17.43 9.40
C GLY A 94 0.88 -18.76 9.92
N THR A 95 1.73 -19.79 9.95
CA THR A 95 1.37 -21.16 10.39
C THR A 95 0.87 -21.23 11.84
N ILE A 96 1.06 -20.16 12.62
CA ILE A 96 0.74 -20.10 14.06
C ILE A 96 -0.37 -19.06 14.37
N CYS A 97 -0.73 -18.16 13.44
CA CYS A 97 -1.74 -17.13 13.70
C CYS A 97 -2.82 -17.09 12.62
N LYS A 98 -4.08 -17.19 13.08
CA LYS A 98 -5.28 -16.83 12.32
C LYS A 98 -5.08 -15.45 11.67
N GLN A 99 -5.50 -15.31 10.42
CA GLN A 99 -5.43 -14.06 9.64
C GLN A 99 -5.73 -12.84 10.51
N ILE A 100 -4.76 -11.94 10.65
CA ILE A 100 -4.98 -10.62 11.23
C ILE A 100 -5.23 -9.67 10.05
N MET A 101 -6.46 -9.17 9.96
CA MET A 101 -6.89 -8.25 8.93
C MET A 101 -6.85 -6.85 9.51
N PHE A 102 -5.96 -5.99 9.00
CA PHE A 102 -5.93 -4.59 9.37
C PHE A 102 -6.84 -3.83 8.41
N SER A 103 -7.93 -3.28 8.92
CA SER A 103 -8.75 -2.28 8.24
C SER A 103 -8.51 -0.95 8.94
N VAL A 104 -7.84 -0.03 8.25
CA VAL A 104 -7.70 1.35 8.71
C VAL A 104 -8.96 2.10 8.24
N SER A 105 -10.03 2.00 8.99
CA SER A 105 -11.22 2.84 8.77
C SER A 105 -11.09 4.10 9.64
N PRO A 106 -11.13 5.32 9.06
CA PRO A 106 -11.34 6.51 9.86
C PRO A 106 -12.84 6.57 10.26
N TYR A 107 -13.09 6.84 11.54
CA TYR A 107 -14.41 7.20 12.07
C TYR A 107 -14.86 8.56 11.55
#